data_AF-A0A4Q3KMH2-F1
#
_entry.id   AF-A0A4Q3KMH2-F1
#
_cell.length_a   1.000
_cell.length_b   1.000
_cell.length_c   1.000
_cell.angle_alpha   90.00
_cell.angle_beta   90.00
_cell.angle_gamma   90.00
#
_symmetry.space_group_name_H-M   'P 1'
#
loop_
_entity.id
_entity.type
_entity.pdbx_description
1 polymer ?
#
loop_
_entity_poly.entity_id
_entity_poly.type
_entity_poly.pdbx_seq_one_letter_code
_entity_poly.pdbx_strand_id
1 'polypeptide(L)'
;MFILSLTYTARLSEVDRHIEPHMDWVKEGYDRGIFLASGRKNPRTGGVIFARGTRAEIEAIVAADPFTIHGVADTEITEVTVTRTAQTATCLIRLTPPTSPRLTF
;
A
#
# COMPACT_ATOMS: atom_id res chain seq x y z
N MET A 1 -10.55 3.04 4.99
CA MET A 1 -9.47 2.26 4.33
C MET A 1 -9.24 2.91 2.97
N PHE A 2 -8.07 2.74 2.38
CA PHE A 2 -7.75 3.32 1.08
C PHE A 2 -7.30 2.24 0.11
N ILE A 3 -7.71 2.38 -1.14
CA ILE A 3 -7.19 1.62 -2.27
C ILE A 3 -6.32 2.59 -3.06
N LEU A 4 -5.03 2.26 -3.16
CA LEU A 4 -4.06 2.99 -3.97
C LEU A 4 -3.91 2.21 -5.28
N SER A 5 -4.41 2.77 -6.37
CA SER A 5 -4.33 2.17 -7.70
C SER A 5 -3.27 2.91 -8.51
N LEU A 6 -2.10 2.29 -8.64
CA LEU A 6 -0.98 2.83 -9.39
C LEU A 6 -1.13 2.46 -10.86
N THR A 7 -0.93 3.40 -11.77
CA THR A 7 -0.96 3.17 -13.22
C THR A 7 0.31 3.75 -13.83
N TYR A 8 1.09 2.91 -14.52
CA TYR A 8 2.33 3.34 -15.15
C TYR A 8 2.04 4.32 -16.29
N THR A 9 2.73 5.46 -16.25
CA THR A 9 2.66 6.52 -17.26
C THR A 9 3.88 6.52 -18.18
N ALA A 10 4.93 5.78 -17.80
CA ALA A 10 6.17 5.61 -18.55
C ALA A 10 6.32 4.20 -19.15
N ARG A 11 7.32 4.04 -20.01
CA ARG A 11 7.71 2.72 -20.54
C ARG A 11 8.17 1.82 -19.39
N LEU A 12 7.93 0.52 -19.50
CA LEU A 12 8.32 -0.45 -18.47
C LEU A 12 9.82 -0.40 -18.13
N SER A 13 10.69 -0.13 -19.11
CA SER A 13 12.12 0.02 -18.86
C SER A 13 12.49 1.19 -17.95
N GLU A 14 11.68 2.26 -17.94
CA GLU A 14 11.85 3.40 -17.03
C GLU A 14 11.34 3.04 -15.64
N VAL A 15 10.18 2.38 -15.56
CA VAL A 15 9.60 1.88 -14.30
C VAL A 15 10.55 0.90 -13.62
N ASP A 16 11.16 -0.02 -14.39
CA ASP A 16 12.07 -1.05 -13.88
C ASP A 16 13.31 -0.45 -13.21
N ARG A 17 13.74 0.77 -13.57
CA ARG A 17 14.86 1.46 -12.89
C ARG A 17 14.53 1.87 -11.46
N HIS A 18 13.24 1.98 -11.12
CA HIS A 18 12.77 2.45 -9.82
C HIS A 18 12.06 1.35 -9.03
N ILE A 19 12.09 0.09 -9.50
CA ILE A 19 11.37 -1.00 -8.84
C ILE A 19 11.95 -1.34 -7.47
N GLU A 20 13.27 -1.37 -7.33
CA GLU A 20 13.96 -1.69 -6.08
C GLU A 20 13.64 -0.66 -4.97
N PRO A 21 13.85 0.66 -5.19
CA PRO A 21 13.47 1.65 -4.19
C PRO A 21 11.96 1.67 -3.92
N HIS A 22 11.11 1.40 -4.92
CA HIS A 22 9.67 1.26 -4.70
C HIS A 22 9.35 0.09 -3.77
N MET A 23 10.02 -1.05 -3.92
CA MET A 23 9.82 -2.21 -3.05
C MET A 23 10.29 -1.95 -1.62
N ASP A 24 11.35 -1.16 -1.42
CA ASP A 24 11.78 -0.70 -0.09
C ASP A 24 10.72 0.19 0.58
N TRP A 25 10.13 1.12 -0.18
CA TRP A 25 9.00 1.93 0.28
C TRP A 25 7.77 1.07 0.62
N VAL A 26 7.46 0.05 -0.19
CA VAL A 26 6.39 -0.93 0.12
C VAL A 26 6.68 -1.65 1.43
N LYS A 27 7.93 -2.08 1.64
CA LYS A 27 8.35 -2.75 2.87
C LYS A 27 8.18 -1.84 4.09
N GLU A 28 8.62 -0.58 4.01
CA GLU A 28 8.45 0.39 5.11
C GLU A 28 6.96 0.58 5.46
N GLY A 29 6.09 0.66 4.45
CA GLY A 29 4.65 0.77 4.67
C GLY A 29 4.06 -0.44 5.41
N TYR A 30 4.59 -1.64 5.17
CA TYR A 30 4.23 -2.83 5.95
C TYR A 30 4.81 -2.81 7.37
N ASP A 31 6.07 -2.41 7.54
CA ASP A 31 6.73 -2.33 8.86
C ASP A 31 6.02 -1.33 9.78
N ARG A 32 5.48 -0.25 9.22
CA ARG A 32 4.64 0.74 9.92
C ARG A 32 3.19 0.28 10.13
N GLY A 33 2.82 -0.86 9.56
CA GLY A 33 1.47 -1.43 9.59
C GLY A 33 0.44 -0.62 8.80
N ILE A 34 0.86 0.25 7.89
CA ILE A 34 0.01 1.12 7.08
C ILE A 34 -0.53 0.35 5.87
N PHE A 35 0.32 -0.47 5.23
CA PHE A 35 -0.07 -1.35 4.14
C PHE A 35 -0.59 -2.68 4.67
N LEU A 36 -1.67 -3.15 4.05
CA LEU A 36 -2.41 -4.35 4.46
C LEU A 36 -2.30 -5.45 3.41
N ALA A 37 -2.28 -5.07 2.14
CA ALA A 37 -2.06 -5.96 1.01
C ALA A 37 -1.55 -5.13 -0.18
N SER A 38 -0.77 -5.75 -1.05
CA SER A 38 -0.30 -5.13 -2.29
C SER A 38 -0.12 -6.18 -3.38
N GLY A 39 -0.17 -5.75 -4.63
CA GLY A 39 0.06 -6.64 -5.76
C GLY A 39 0.24 -5.88 -7.07
N ARG A 40 0.95 -6.50 -8.01
CA ARG A 40 1.04 -6.01 -9.39
C ARG A 40 -0.29 -6.24 -10.11
N LYS A 41 -0.69 -5.30 -10.96
CA LYS A 41 -1.78 -5.49 -11.92
C LYS A 41 -1.38 -6.57 -12.94
N ASN A 42 -2.37 -7.28 -13.49
CA ASN A 42 -2.21 -8.19 -14.62
C ASN A 42 -3.24 -7.81 -15.70
N PRO A 43 -2.81 -7.25 -16.86
CA PRO A 43 -1.44 -7.07 -17.34
C PRO A 43 -0.60 -6.10 -16.48
N ARG A 44 0.74 -6.15 -16.59
CA ARG A 44 1.70 -5.35 -15.79
C ARG A 44 1.65 -3.87 -16.19
N THR A 45 0.58 -3.20 -15.81
CA THR A 45 0.31 -1.78 -16.08
C THR A 45 0.37 -0.92 -14.82
N GLY A 46 0.72 -1.51 -13.68
CA GLY A 46 0.78 -0.82 -12.41
C GLY A 46 0.66 -1.77 -11.22
N GLY A 47 0.17 -1.24 -10.10
CA GLY A 47 -0.03 -1.97 -8.85
C GLY A 47 -1.29 -1.53 -8.13
N VAL A 48 -1.69 -2.33 -7.14
CA VAL A 48 -2.76 -1.99 -6.20
C VAL A 48 -2.25 -2.21 -4.79
N ILE A 49 -2.51 -1.26 -3.89
CA ILE A 49 -2.18 -1.35 -2.47
C ILE A 49 -3.42 -1.03 -1.65
N PHE A 50 -3.70 -1.87 -0.66
CA PHE A 50 -4.69 -1.59 0.38
C PHE A 50 -3.97 -0.99 1.58
N ALA A 51 -4.38 0.20 1.97
CA ALA A 51 -3.75 0.97 3.03
C ALA A 51 -4.77 1.43 4.08
N ARG A 52 -4.30 1.73 5.28
CA ARG A 52 -5.09 2.32 6.36
C ARG A 52 -4.37 3.52 6.96
N GLY A 53 -5.15 4.47 7.48
CA GLY A 53 -4.65 5.72 8.04
C GLY A 53 -5.68 6.81 7.80
N THR A 54 -5.30 8.04 8.09
CA THR A 54 -6.00 9.25 7.67
C THR A 54 -5.67 9.59 6.22
N ARG A 55 -6.54 10.36 5.57
CA ARG A 55 -6.30 10.82 4.18
C ARG A 55 -4.94 11.51 4.04
N ALA A 56 -4.59 12.39 4.97
CA ALA A 56 -3.34 13.14 4.94
C ALA A 56 -2.10 12.24 5.06
N GLU A 57 -2.13 11.20 5.92
CA GLU A 57 -1.03 10.24 6.03
C GLU A 57 -0.86 9.43 4.73
N ILE A 58 -1.96 9.05 4.10
CA ILE A 58 -1.94 8.30 2.83
C ILE A 58 -1.40 9.16 1.70
N GLU A 59 -1.84 10.42 1.58
CA GLU A 59 -1.31 11.35 0.58
C GLU A 59 0.19 11.59 0.77
N ALA A 60 0.64 11.78 2.02
CA ALA A 60 2.06 11.96 2.32
C ALA A 60 2.89 10.72 1.94
N ILE A 61 2.38 9.52 2.20
CA ILE A 61 3.06 8.26 1.85
C ILE A 61 3.12 8.05 0.35
N VAL A 62 2.03 8.33 -0.37
CA VAL A 62 1.98 8.25 -1.84
C VAL A 62 2.95 9.25 -2.47
N ALA A 63 3.03 10.48 -1.94
CA ALA A 63 3.98 11.49 -2.43
C ALA A 63 5.45 11.08 -2.24
N ALA A 64 5.74 10.18 -1.29
CA ALA A 64 7.06 9.64 -1.04
C ALA A 64 7.40 8.39 -1.87
N ASP A 65 6.45 7.84 -2.63
CA ASP A 65 6.68 6.70 -3.52
C ASP A 65 7.69 7.08 -4.62
N PRO A 66 8.80 6.34 -4.80
CA PRO A 66 9.73 6.55 -5.90
C PRO A 66 9.06 6.62 -7.28
N PHE A 67 7.98 5.86 -7.51
CA PHE A 67 7.25 5.97 -8.78
C PHE A 67 6.56 7.32 -8.96
N THR A 68 6.05 7.90 -7.87
CA THR A 68 5.43 9.23 -7.88
C THR A 68 6.48 10.32 -8.03
N ILE A 69 7.59 10.24 -7.28
CA ILE A 69 8.70 11.20 -7.34
C ILE A 69 9.32 11.27 -8.74
N HIS A 70 9.51 10.12 -9.39
CA HIS A 70 10.08 10.05 -10.73
C HIS A 70 9.04 10.18 -11.85
N GLY A 71 7.76 10.37 -11.53
CA GLY A 71 6.69 10.55 -12.50
C GLY A 71 6.50 9.37 -13.45
N VAL A 72 6.80 8.15 -13.01
CA VAL A 72 6.67 6.92 -13.81
C VAL A 72 5.36 6.17 -13.55
N ALA A 73 4.60 6.57 -12.52
CA ALA A 73 3.24 6.11 -12.26
C ALA A 73 2.37 7.21 -11.65
N ASP A 74 1.09 7.21 -12.03
CA ASP A 74 0.04 7.98 -11.36
C ASP A 74 -0.66 7.10 -10.33
N THR A 75 -0.96 7.66 -9.15
CA THR A 75 -1.64 6.95 -8.08
C THR A 75 -3.03 7.54 -7.84
N GLU A 76 -4.07 6.74 -8.10
CA GLU A 76 -5.44 7.06 -7.70
C GLU A 76 -5.68 6.61 -6.26
N ILE A 77 -6.13 7.53 -5.40
CA ILE A 77 -6.41 7.27 -3.97
C ILE A 77 -7.92 7.25 -3.76
N THR A 78 -8.46 6.04 -3.56
CA THR A 78 -9.89 5.83 -3.32
C THR A 78 -10.14 5.47 -1.87
N GLU A 79 -10.91 6.30 -1.16
CA GLU A 79 -11.37 5.99 0.18
C GLU A 79 -12.55 5.01 0.13
N VAL A 80 -12.48 3.97 0.95
CA VAL A 80 -13.51 2.93 1.04
C VAL A 80 -13.79 2.53 2.49
N THR A 81 -15.09 2.38 2.78
CA THR A 81 -15.60 1.77 4.00
C THR A 81 -15.89 0.30 3.72
N VAL A 82 -14.91 -0.57 3.98
CA VAL A 82 -15.09 -2.02 3.81
C VAL A 82 -15.97 -2.56 4.95
N THR A 83 -17.20 -2.98 4.62
CA THR A 83 -18.19 -3.43 5.61
C THR A 83 -18.31 -4.95 5.73
N ARG A 84 -17.74 -5.72 4.79
CA ARG A 84 -17.81 -7.19 4.75
C ARG A 84 -16.51 -7.78 4.23
N THR A 85 -16.09 -8.89 4.82
CA THR A 85 -14.98 -9.72 4.34
C THR A 85 -15.33 -11.19 4.45
N ALA A 86 -14.76 -12.01 3.58
CA ALA A 86 -14.73 -13.45 3.82
C ALA A 86 -13.95 -13.76 5.12
N GLN A 87 -14.26 -14.89 5.76
CA GLN A 87 -13.61 -15.26 7.02
C GLN A 87 -12.08 -15.36 6.88
N THR A 88 -11.61 -15.87 5.73
CA THR A 88 -10.18 -15.96 5.37
C THR A 88 -9.48 -14.61 5.18
N ALA A 89 -10.24 -13.53 4.98
CA ALA A 89 -9.73 -12.18 4.75
C ALA A 89 -9.99 -11.23 5.94
N THR A 90 -10.44 -11.76 7.08
CA THR A 90 -10.83 -10.97 8.25
C THR A 90 -9.69 -10.10 8.79
N CYS A 91 -8.44 -10.54 8.65
CA CYS A 91 -7.26 -9.78 9.08
C CYS A 91 -7.11 -8.43 8.36
N LEU A 92 -7.69 -8.25 7.17
CA LEU A 92 -7.66 -6.98 6.44
C LEU A 92 -8.51 -5.90 7.12
N ILE A 93 -9.53 -6.28 7.88
CA ILE A 93 -10.45 -5.33 8.54
C ILE A 93 -10.41 -5.38 10.07
N ARG A 94 -9.93 -6.47 10.68
CA ARG A 94 -9.82 -6.60 12.13
C ARG A 94 -8.39 -6.38 12.58
N LEU A 95 -8.20 -5.34 13.40
CA LEU A 95 -7.01 -5.19 14.21
C LEU A 95 -7.14 -6.11 15.43
N THR A 96 -6.37 -7.18 15.49
CA THR A 96 -5.89 -7.62 16.80
C THR A 96 -4.81 -6.62 17.21
N PRO A 97 -4.97 -5.84 18.30
CA PRO A 97 -3.83 -5.12 18.85
C PRO A 97 -2.72 -6.13 19.14
N PRO A 98 -1.43 -5.75 19.04
CA PRO A 98 -0.37 -6.63 19.52
C PRO A 98 -0.70 -6.93 20.98
N THR A 99 -1.00 -8.20 21.28
CA THR A 99 -1.07 -8.67 22.66
C THR A 99 0.29 -8.41 23.26
N SER A 100 0.41 -7.32 24.01
CA SER A 100 1.55 -7.13 24.90
C SER A 100 1.63 -8.39 25.75
N PRO A 101 2.76 -9.12 25.80
CA PRO A 101 2.88 -10.21 26.73
C PRO A 101 2.67 -9.59 28.10
N ARG A 102 1.61 -10.01 28.81
CA ARG A 102 1.53 -9.74 30.24
C ARG A 102 2.75 -10.43 30.84
N LEU A 103 3.77 -9.64 31.15
CA LEU A 103 4.79 -10.07 32.10
C LEU A 103 4.04 -10.29 33.41
N THR A 104 3.69 -11.55 33.66
CA THR A 104 3.33 -12.01 34.99
C THR A 104 4.56 -11.82 35.86
N PHE A 105 4.35 -11.11 36.97
CA PHE A 105 5.34 -10.72 37.98
C PHE A 105 6.26 -11.86 38.43
#